data_AF-A0A4C1SUU1-F1
#
_entry.id   AF-A0A4C1SUU1-F1
#
_cell.length_a   1.000
_cell.length_b   1.000
_cell.length_c   1.000
_cell.angle_alpha   90.00
_cell.angle_beta   90.00
_cell.angle_gamma   90.00
#
_symmetry.space_group_name_H-M   'P 1'
#
loop_
_entity.id
_entity.type
_entity.pdbx_description
1 polymer ?
#
loop_
_entity_poly.entity_id
_entity_poly.type
_entity_poly.pdbx_seq_one_letter_code
_entity_poly.pdbx_strand_id
1 'polypeptide(L)'
;MGLTKDEASSLVTVYDWFNEFTRGFTNLTDDAREGRPSTAMTEDKDIALRLMIETDKRVTYQQIWTSLGIAIVKSTNSVMDT
;
A
#
# COMPACT_ATOMS: atom_id res chain seq x y z
N MET A 1 19.09 -4.47 21.68
CA MET A 1 19.18 -3.04 21.33
C MET A 1 19.88 -2.98 19.98
N GLY A 2 19.13 -2.78 18.90
CA GLY A 2 19.65 -2.87 17.53
C GLY A 2 20.50 -1.66 17.21
N LEU A 3 21.71 -1.87 16.72
CA LEU A 3 22.59 -0.85 16.17
C LEU A 3 21.85 -0.21 14.98
N THR A 4 21.50 1.07 15.10
CA THR A 4 21.06 1.87 13.95
C THR A 4 22.25 1.97 13.02
N LYS A 5 22.23 1.16 11.95
CA LYS A 5 23.12 1.34 10.81
C LYS A 5 22.87 2.76 10.32
N ASP A 6 23.94 3.52 10.13
CA ASP A 6 23.90 4.85 9.53
C ASP A 6 23.16 4.74 8.18
N GLU A 7 21.88 5.11 8.16
CA GLU A 7 21.00 5.07 6.99
C GLU A 7 21.23 6.35 6.16
N ALA A 8 22.48 6.57 5.76
CA ALA A 8 22.79 7.62 4.81
C ALA A 8 22.06 7.33 3.49
N SER A 9 21.35 8.33 2.97
CA SER A 9 20.70 8.26 1.66
C SER A 9 21.71 7.92 0.56
N SER A 10 21.27 7.17 -0.44
CA SER A 10 22.12 6.84 -1.59
C SER A 10 22.53 8.11 -2.35
N LEU A 11 23.69 8.10 -3.00
CA LEU A 11 24.16 9.22 -3.83
C LEU A 11 23.13 9.59 -4.92
N VAL A 12 22.43 8.61 -5.48
CA VAL A 12 21.39 8.82 -6.50
C VAL A 12 20.27 9.70 -5.93
N THR A 13 19.77 9.34 -4.75
CA THR A 13 18.73 10.11 -4.04
C THR A 13 19.16 11.55 -3.76
N VAL A 14 20.44 11.77 -3.44
CA VAL A 14 20.99 13.10 -3.19
C VAL A 14 20.99 13.96 -4.46
N TYR A 15 21.40 13.39 -5.60
CA TYR A 15 21.41 14.11 -6.88
C TYR A 15 20.00 14.41 -7.40
N ASP A 16 19.04 13.49 -7.20
CA ASP A 16 17.64 13.72 -7.56
C ASP A 16 17.07 14.91 -6.79
N TRP A 17 17.28 14.97 -5.46
CA TRP A 17 16.87 16.11 -4.64
C TRP A 17 17.56 17.41 -5.02
N PHE A 18 18.85 17.37 -5.36
CA PHE A 18 19.58 18.55 -5.83
C PHE A 18 18.95 19.10 -7.12
N ASN A 19 18.62 18.22 -8.07
CA ASN A 19 17.98 18.63 -9.33
C ASN A 19 16.57 19.19 -9.10
N GLU A 20 15.76 18.57 -8.25
CA GLU A 20 14.43 19.09 -7.89
C GLU A 20 14.51 20.47 -7.22
N PHE A 21 15.49 20.68 -6.33
CA PHE A 21 15.72 21.98 -5.71
C PHE A 21 16.12 23.05 -6.76
N THR A 22 16.99 22.70 -7.72
CA THR A 22 17.35 23.63 -8.82
C THR A 22 16.17 23.93 -9.76
N ARG A 23 15.17 23.04 -9.85
CA ARG A 23 13.92 23.26 -10.59
C ARG A 23 12.90 24.11 -9.83
N GLY A 24 13.23 24.55 -8.61
CA GLY A 24 12.38 25.40 -7.78
C GLY A 24 11.45 24.62 -6.85
N PHE A 25 11.61 23.30 -6.73
CA PHE A 25 10.86 22.50 -5.76
C PHE A 25 11.50 22.65 -4.37
N THR A 26 11.03 23.65 -3.61
CA THR A 26 11.56 23.97 -2.27
C THR A 26 10.75 23.31 -1.14
N ASN A 27 9.74 22.52 -1.47
CA ASN A 27 8.90 21.85 -0.49
C ASN A 27 9.66 20.62 0.07
N LEU A 28 9.82 20.59 1.40
CA LEU A 28 10.48 19.50 2.13
C LEU A 28 9.49 18.45 2.69
N THR A 29 8.19 18.71 2.57
CA THR A 29 7.13 17.77 2.93
C THR A 29 6.88 16.81 1.78
N ASP A 30 6.79 15.52 2.10
CA ASP A 30 6.36 14.49 1.15
C ASP A 30 4.92 14.78 0.71
N ASP A 31 4.65 14.57 -0.57
CA ASP A 31 3.29 14.68 -1.07
C ASP A 31 2.40 13.62 -0.42
N ALA A 32 1.10 13.89 -0.37
CA ALA A 32 0.14 12.92 0.14
C ALA A 32 0.21 11.65 -0.71
N ARG A 33 0.84 10.60 -0.18
CA ARG A 33 0.83 9.29 -0.81
C ARG A 33 -0.53 8.66 -0.58
N GLU A 34 -1.16 8.18 -1.65
CA GLU A 34 -2.32 7.32 -1.51
C GLU A 34 -1.89 6.08 -0.70
N GLY A 35 -2.36 6.02 0.54
CA GLY A 35 -2.25 4.81 1.34
C GLY A 35 -3.09 3.69 0.73
N ARG A 36 -3.13 2.53 1.38
CA ARG A 36 -4.07 1.48 0.99
C ARG A 36 -5.50 2.06 1.00
N PRO A 37 -6.29 1.91 -0.07
CA PRO A 37 -7.67 2.40 -0.08
C PRO A 37 -8.44 1.77 1.07
N SER A 38 -8.85 2.60 2.04
CA SER A 38 -9.65 2.20 3.20
C SER A 38 -11.05 1.69 2.79
N THR A 39 -11.47 2.02 1.57
CA THR A 39 -12.76 1.66 0.97
C THR A 39 -12.93 0.16 0.72
N ALA A 40 -11.87 -0.66 0.90
CA ALA A 40 -11.96 -2.10 0.69
C ALA A 40 -12.86 -2.81 1.72
N MET A 41 -13.03 -2.24 2.92
CA MET A 41 -13.75 -2.85 4.04
C MET A 41 -14.84 -1.90 4.55
N THR A 42 -16.07 -2.07 4.07
CA THR A 42 -17.26 -1.41 4.64
C THR A 42 -17.84 -2.25 5.78
N GLU A 43 -18.64 -1.64 6.66
CA GLU A 43 -19.31 -2.35 7.77
C GLU A 43 -20.13 -3.55 7.28
N ASP A 44 -20.86 -3.38 6.17
CA ASP A 44 -21.62 -4.47 5.53
C ASP A 44 -20.73 -5.64 5.10
N LYS A 45 -19.52 -5.35 4.58
CA LYS A 45 -18.56 -6.38 4.16
C LYS A 45 -17.95 -7.07 5.38
N ASP A 46 -17.76 -6.38 6.50
CA ASP A 46 -17.33 -6.99 7.76
C ASP A 46 -18.39 -7.93 8.33
N ILE A 47 -19.65 -7.51 8.33
CA ILE A 47 -20.77 -8.35 8.79
C ILE A 47 -20.90 -9.60 7.90
N ALA A 48 -20.87 -9.43 6.57
CA ALA A 48 -20.94 -10.54 5.63
C ALA A 48 -19.75 -11.51 5.78
N LEU A 49 -18.53 -11.00 6.00
CA LEU A 49 -17.34 -11.81 6.29
C LEU A 49 -17.54 -12.70 7.52
N ARG A 50 -18.00 -12.11 8.63
CA ARG A 50 -18.24 -12.82 9.89
C ARG A 50 -19.27 -13.93 9.71
N LEU A 51 -20.38 -13.63 9.05
CA LEU A 51 -21.43 -14.60 8.73
C LEU A 51 -20.90 -15.76 7.88
N MET A 52 -20.07 -15.49 6.87
CA MET A 52 -19.48 -16.55 6.04
C MET A 52 -18.60 -17.49 6.85
N ILE A 53 -17.76 -16.95 7.75
CA ILE A 53 -16.86 -17.74 8.61
C ILE A 53 -17.63 -18.48 9.72
N GLU A 54 -18.73 -17.92 10.23
CA GLU A 54 -19.61 -18.60 11.19
C GLU A 54 -20.37 -19.75 10.56
N THR A 55 -20.88 -19.55 9.34
CA THR A 55 -21.64 -20.55 8.59
C THR A 55 -20.76 -21.70 8.12
N ASP A 56 -19.58 -21.40 7.59
CA ASP A 56 -18.62 -22.40 7.13
C ASP A 56 -17.20 -22.05 7.60
N LYS A 57 -16.73 -22.81 8.60
CA LYS A 57 -15.36 -22.68 9.13
C LYS A 57 -14.27 -23.10 8.13
N ARG A 58 -14.65 -23.72 7.00
CA ARG A 58 -13.74 -24.16 5.92
C ARG A 58 -13.78 -23.25 4.69
N VAL A 59 -14.49 -22.13 4.75
CA VAL A 59 -14.53 -21.16 3.65
C VAL A 59 -13.12 -20.68 3.28
N THR A 60 -12.80 -20.66 1.99
CA THR A 60 -11.49 -20.23 1.50
C THR A 60 -11.43 -18.73 1.25
N TYR A 61 -10.22 -18.16 1.28
CA TYR A 61 -10.00 -16.75 0.94
C TYR A 61 -10.52 -16.39 -0.45
N GLN A 62 -10.35 -17.27 -1.44
CA GLN A 62 -10.84 -17.05 -2.79
C GLN A 62 -12.36 -16.94 -2.85
N GLN A 63 -13.07 -17.82 -2.13
CA GLN A 63 -14.52 -17.78 -2.03
C GLN A 63 -15.00 -16.50 -1.34
N ILE A 64 -14.37 -16.11 -0.23
CA ILE A 64 -14.64 -14.86 0.48
C ILE A 64 -14.50 -13.65 -0.46
N TRP A 65 -13.37 -13.53 -1.14
CA TRP A 65 -13.11 -12.38 -2.01
C TRP A 65 -14.06 -12.31 -3.19
N THR A 66 -14.37 -13.47 -3.79
CA THR A 66 -15.32 -13.58 -4.90
C THR A 66 -16.72 -13.14 -4.46
N SER A 67 -17.20 -13.64 -3.31
CA SER A 67 -18.53 -13.29 -2.79
C SER A 67 -18.65 -11.82 -2.40
N LEU A 68 -17.56 -11.20 -1.93
CA LEU A 68 -17.54 -9.80 -1.51
C LEU A 68 -17.18 -8.84 -2.64
N GLY A 69 -16.90 -9.33 -3.85
CA GLY A 69 -16.45 -8.50 -4.97
C GLY A 69 -15.19 -7.69 -4.64
N ILE A 70 -14.29 -8.25 -3.82
CA ILE A 70 -13.01 -7.62 -3.50
C ILE A 70 -12.02 -8.06 -4.58
N ALA A 71 -11.53 -7.11 -5.38
CA ALA A 71 -10.51 -7.39 -6.37
C ALA A 71 -9.24 -7.89 -5.67
N ILE A 72 -8.73 -9.05 -6.10
CA ILE A 72 -7.39 -9.49 -5.73
C ILE A 72 -6.44 -8.60 -6.53
N VAL A 73 -6.07 -7.46 -5.96
CA VAL A 73 -4.94 -6.70 -6.49
C VAL A 73 -3.72 -7.58 -6.26
N LYS A 74 -3.23 -8.22 -7.33
CA LYS A 74 -1.85 -8.69 -7.33
C LYS A 74 -1.02 -7.46 -7.09
N SER A 75 -0.26 -7.43 -6.00
CA SER A 75 0.76 -6.40 -5.80
C SER A 75 1.81 -6.60 -6.88
N THR A 76 1.53 -6.12 -8.10
CA THR A 76 2.58 -5.87 -9.08
C THR A 76 3.28 -4.65 -8.56
N ASN A 77 4.47 -4.83 -8.00
CA ASN A 77 5.44 -3.75 -7.92
C ASN A 77 5.64 -3.27 -9.36
N SER A 78 4.92 -2.23 -9.76
CA SER A 78 5.16 -1.58 -11.04
C SER A 78 6.49 -0.86 -10.91
N VAL A 79 7.56 -1.51 -11.37
CA VAL A 79 8.69 -0.80 -11.94
C VAL A 79 8.09 0.08 -13.04
N MET A 80 8.03 1.39 -12.83
CA MET A 80 7.69 2.31 -13.90
C MET A 80 8.87 2.36 -14.87
N ASP A 81 8.74 1.61 -15.98
CA ASP A 81 9.37 1.96 -17.25
C ASP A 81 8.50 3.03 -17.91
N THR A 82 8.95 4.29 -17.98
CA THR A 82 9.34 5.04 -19.20
C THR A 82 9.64 6.49 -18.87
#